data_AF-A0A932LU78-F1
#
_entry.id   AF-A0A932LU78-F1
#
_cell.length_a   1.000
_cell.length_b   1.000
_cell.length_c   1.000
_cell.angle_alpha   90.00
_cell.angle_beta   90.00
_cell.angle_gamma   90.00
#
_symmetry.space_group_name_H-M   'P 1'
#
loop_
_entity.id
_entity.type
_entity.pdbx_description
1 polymer ?
#
loop_
_entity_poly.entity_id
_entity_poly.type
_entity_poly.pdbx_seq_one_letter_code
_entity_poly.pdbx_strand_id
1 'polypeptide(L)'
;PRFSWSLPKRLDPIGGFLSGLLGGVLGNQGAVRSAYLLNYSLSKEAFVATATVIACLIDATRIPIYLLSYYNEIATAWPYLIATILSAFLGTLIGKWLLDIVTLGAFRRVVAGSVVIVGIAMAMALI
;
A
#
# COMPACT_ATOMS: atom_id res chain seq x y z
N PRO A 1 21.25 4.46 3.15
CA PRO A 1 21.49 5.22 1.90
C PRO A 1 20.48 6.38 1.74
N ARG A 2 20.91 7.63 1.96
CA ARG A 2 20.09 8.82 1.65
C ARG A 2 20.16 9.06 0.13
N PHE A 3 19.34 8.36 -0.65
CA PHE A 3 19.08 8.74 -2.04
C PHE A 3 18.20 10.00 -2.01
N SER A 4 18.81 11.19 -2.08
CA SER A 4 18.07 12.46 -2.05
C SER A 4 17.76 12.96 -3.48
N TRP A 5 17.07 12.13 -4.26
CA TRP A 5 16.39 12.63 -5.46
C TRP A 5 15.10 13.30 -5.02
N SER A 6 15.19 14.56 -4.61
CA SER A 6 13.99 15.37 -4.37
C SER A 6 13.44 15.82 -5.72
N LEU A 7 12.29 15.27 -6.12
CA LEU A 7 11.55 15.80 -7.26
C LEU A 7 11.20 17.28 -6.99
N PRO A 8 11.33 18.17 -7.97
CA PRO A 8 10.81 19.53 -7.86
C PRO A 8 9.35 19.48 -7.40
N LYS A 9 8.95 20.30 -6.42
CA LYS A 9 7.58 20.34 -5.87
C LYS A 9 6.48 20.51 -6.94
N ARG A 10 6.84 21.05 -8.10
CA ARG A 10 5.99 21.25 -9.28
C ARG A 10 5.62 19.94 -9.97
N LEU A 11 6.48 18.92 -9.84
CA LEU A 11 6.35 17.60 -10.47
C LEU A 11 5.75 16.55 -9.52
N ASP A 12 5.55 16.87 -8.23
CA ASP A 12 4.91 15.96 -7.26
C ASP A 12 3.51 15.46 -7.72
N PRO A 13 2.62 16.28 -8.32
CA PRO A 13 1.34 15.79 -8.83
C PRO A 13 1.51 14.78 -9.97
N ILE A 14 2.52 14.98 -10.82
CA ILE A 14 2.84 14.08 -11.92
C ILE A 14 3.45 12.78 -11.38
N GLY A 15 4.33 12.87 -10.38
CA GLY A 15 4.89 11.71 -9.67
C GLY A 15 3.80 10.87 -8.99
N GLY A 16 2.84 11.53 -8.34
CA GLY A 16 1.66 10.89 -7.75
C GLY A 16 0.79 10.20 -8.80
N PHE A 17 0.52 10.88 -9.92
CA PHE A 17 -0.24 10.31 -11.05
C PHE A 17 0.47 9.07 -11.64
N LEU A 18 1.76 9.17 -11.94
CA LEU A 18 2.54 8.06 -12.48
C LEU A 18 2.64 6.89 -11.49
N SER A 19 2.80 7.17 -10.19
CA SER A 19 2.79 6.15 -9.15
C SER A 19 1.45 5.40 -9.09
N GLY A 20 0.34 6.12 -9.15
CA GLY A 20 -1.01 5.53 -9.21
C GLY A 20 -1.24 4.71 -10.49
N LEU A 21 -0.86 5.26 -11.65
CA LEU A 21 -0.98 4.58 -12.93
C LEU A 21 -0.15 3.28 -12.97
N LEU A 22 1.13 3.37 -12.63
CA LEU A 22 2.03 2.22 -12.60
C LEU A 22 1.57 1.19 -11.59
N GLY A 23 1.20 1.61 -10.38
CA GLY A 23 0.65 0.70 -9.39
C GLY A 23 -0.59 -0.03 -9.90
N GLY A 24 -1.49 0.68 -10.58
CA GLY A 24 -2.71 0.11 -11.15
C GLY A 24 -2.44 -0.89 -12.26
N VAL A 25 -1.58 -0.54 -13.22
CA VAL A 25 -1.20 -1.39 -14.37
C VAL A 25 -0.41 -2.62 -13.93
N LEU A 26 0.51 -2.47 -12.97
CA LEU A 26 1.33 -3.56 -12.45
C LEU A 26 0.56 -4.49 -11.49
N GLY A 27 -0.66 -4.13 -11.09
CA GLY A 27 -1.47 -4.89 -10.13
C GLY A 27 -0.99 -4.80 -8.66
N ASN A 28 0.24 -4.35 -8.40
CA ASN A 28 0.84 -4.29 -7.06
C ASN A 28 1.01 -2.85 -6.53
N GLN A 29 -0.12 -2.15 -6.37
CA GLN A 29 -0.15 -0.75 -5.93
C GLN A 29 0.54 -0.50 -4.59
N GLY A 30 0.50 -1.49 -3.67
CA GLY A 30 1.08 -1.36 -2.34
C GLY A 30 2.59 -1.14 -2.37
N ALA A 31 3.32 -1.92 -3.18
CA ALA A 31 4.77 -1.82 -3.29
C ALA A 31 5.21 -0.52 -3.98
N VAL A 32 4.59 -0.18 -5.12
CA VAL A 32 4.91 1.04 -5.89
C VAL A 32 4.67 2.30 -5.05
N ARG A 33 3.53 2.38 -4.36
CA ARG A 33 3.21 3.51 -3.47
C ARG A 33 4.18 3.60 -2.30
N SER A 34 4.54 2.47 -1.70
CA SER A 34 5.47 2.45 -0.57
C SER A 34 6.87 2.90 -0.98
N ALA A 35 7.33 2.49 -2.16
CA ALA A 35 8.57 2.96 -2.77
C ALA A 35 8.55 4.48 -3.01
N TYR A 36 7.43 5.00 -3.53
CA TYR A 36 7.25 6.44 -3.75
C TYR A 36 7.29 7.23 -2.42
N LEU A 37 6.55 6.78 -1.41
CA LEU A 37 6.49 7.45 -0.11
C LEU A 37 7.83 7.40 0.67
N LEU A 38 8.67 6.39 0.43
CA LEU A 38 10.00 6.28 1.04
C LEU A 38 10.97 7.39 0.61
N ASN A 39 10.72 8.05 -0.53
CA ASN A 39 11.51 9.20 -0.99
C ASN A 39 11.24 10.46 -0.15
N TYR A 40 10.12 10.51 0.57
CA TYR A 40 9.79 11.62 1.44
C TYR A 40 10.37 11.41 2.85
N SER A 41 10.77 12.51 3.50
CA SER A 41 11.27 12.49 4.88
C SER A 41 10.15 12.38 5.92
N LEU A 42 9.22 11.44 5.73
CA LEU A 42 8.07 11.21 6.60
C LEU A 42 8.46 10.45 7.87
N SER A 43 7.71 10.70 8.95
CA SER A 43 7.68 9.82 10.11
C SER A 43 6.95 8.52 9.77
N LYS A 44 7.10 7.49 10.62
CA LYS A 44 6.46 6.19 10.41
C LYS A 44 4.93 6.28 10.47
N GLU A 45 4.41 7.16 11.32
CA GLU A 45 2.98 7.45 11.48
C GLU A 45 2.43 8.20 10.26
N ALA A 46 3.13 9.25 9.81
CA ALA A 46 2.71 10.02 8.64
C ALA A 46 2.75 9.18 7.35
N PHE A 47 3.72 8.28 7.23
CA PHE A 47 3.79 7.32 6.13
C PHE A 47 2.56 6.39 6.11
N VAL A 48 2.25 5.75 7.25
CA VAL A 48 1.12 4.82 7.35
C VAL A 48 -0.20 5.57 7.14
N ALA A 49 -0.39 6.73 7.77
CA ALA A 49 -1.60 7.53 7.60
C ALA A 49 -1.83 7.92 6.14
N THR A 50 -0.80 8.40 5.45
CA THR A 50 -0.88 8.79 4.03
C THR A 50 -1.19 7.58 3.15
N ALA A 51 -0.52 6.46 3.38
CA ALA A 51 -0.79 5.21 2.66
C ALA A 51 -2.23 4.72 2.89
N THR A 52 -2.75 4.82 4.12
CA THR A 52 -4.13 4.44 4.44
C THR A 52 -5.14 5.35 3.74
N VAL A 53 -4.95 6.68 3.77
CA VAL A 53 -5.84 7.61 3.08
C VAL A 53 -5.89 7.32 1.58
N ILE A 54 -4.74 7.09 0.95
CA ILE A 54 -4.69 6.71 -0.48
C ILE A 54 -5.44 5.39 -0.71
N ALA A 55 -5.28 4.39 0.18
CA ALA A 55 -6.00 3.11 0.05
C ALA A 55 -7.52 3.31 0.13
N CYS A 56 -8.00 4.08 1.12
CA CYS A 56 -9.42 4.36 1.27
C CYS A 56 -10.01 5.09 0.05
N LEU A 57 -9.27 6.02 -0.55
CA LEU A 57 -9.71 6.69 -1.78
C LEU A 57 -9.84 5.72 -2.95
N ILE A 58 -8.89 4.78 -3.10
CA ILE A 58 -8.95 3.74 -4.12
C ILE A 58 -10.14 2.80 -3.85
N ASP A 59 -10.32 2.36 -2.61
CA ASP A 59 -11.39 1.45 -2.22
C ASP A 59 -12.77 2.07 -2.43
N ALA A 60 -12.93 3.37 -2.17
CA ALA A 60 -14.16 4.10 -2.46
C ALA A 60 -14.56 4.05 -3.94
N THR A 61 -13.59 3.96 -4.84
CA THR A 61 -13.84 3.81 -6.29
C THR A 61 -14.03 2.35 -6.71
N ARG A 62 -13.32 1.40 -6.09
CA ARG A 62 -13.35 -0.02 -6.48
C ARG A 62 -14.54 -0.79 -5.92
N ILE A 63 -14.88 -0.56 -4.66
CA ILE A 63 -15.93 -1.32 -3.96
C ILE A 63 -17.28 -1.26 -4.70
N PRO A 64 -17.78 -0.09 -5.15
CA PRO A 64 -19.04 -0.02 -5.89
C PRO A 64 -19.02 -0.86 -7.17
N ILE A 65 -17.92 -0.79 -7.92
CA ILE A 65 -17.74 -1.54 -9.17
C ILE A 65 -17.72 -3.05 -8.89
N TYR A 66 -17.02 -3.47 -7.84
CA TYR A 66 -16.93 -4.88 -7.45
C TYR A 66 -18.28 -5.43 -6.98
N LEU A 67 -19.03 -4.66 -6.19
CA LEU A 67 -20.39 -5.02 -5.77
C LEU A 67 -21.34 -5.22 -6.95
N LEU A 68 -21.26 -4.35 -7.97
CA LEU A 68 -22.12 -4.43 -9.15
C LEU A 68 -21.68 -5.54 -10.11
N SER A 69 -20.39 -5.77 -10.26
CA SER A 69 -19.84 -6.72 -11.24
C SER A 69 -19.80 -8.16 -10.74
N TYR A 70 -19.63 -8.37 -9.43
CA TYR A 70 -19.39 -9.69 -8.82
C TYR A 70 -20.37 -10.01 -7.68
N TYR A 71 -21.61 -9.55 -7.81
CA TYR A 71 -22.63 -9.68 -6.76
C TYR A 71 -22.84 -11.14 -6.32
N ASN A 72 -22.93 -12.08 -7.26
CA ASN A 72 -23.24 -13.48 -6.98
C ASN A 72 -22.09 -14.20 -6.26
N GLU A 73 -20.86 -13.90 -6.65
CA GLU A 73 -19.64 -14.42 -6.04
C GLU A 73 -19.50 -13.91 -4.60
N ILE A 74 -19.73 -12.61 -4.39
CA ILE A 74 -19.73 -11.97 -3.07
C ILE A 74 -20.81 -12.59 -2.17
N ALA A 75 -22.02 -12.78 -2.69
CA ALA A 75 -23.13 -13.39 -1.95
C ALA A 75 -22.83 -14.82 -1.52
N THR A 76 -22.07 -15.58 -2.32
CA THR A 76 -21.68 -16.96 -1.99
C THR A 76 -20.51 -16.99 -1.00
N ALA A 77 -19.58 -16.04 -1.08
CA ALA A 77 -18.36 -15.99 -0.28
C ALA A 77 -18.45 -15.12 0.98
N TRP A 78 -19.66 -14.68 1.37
CA TRP A 78 -19.87 -13.76 2.49
C TRP A 78 -19.21 -14.18 3.83
N PRO A 79 -19.11 -15.48 4.21
CA PRO A 79 -18.44 -15.85 5.46
C PRO A 79 -16.93 -15.62 5.39
N TYR A 80 -16.32 -15.89 4.23
CA TYR A 80 -14.90 -15.65 4.00
C TYR A 80 -14.58 -14.16 3.99
N LEU A 81 -15.47 -13.33 3.43
CA LEU A 81 -15.32 -11.87 3.47
C LEU A 81 -15.30 -11.35 4.90
N ILE A 82 -16.25 -11.77 5.74
CA ILE A 82 -16.26 -11.38 7.16
C ILE A 82 -14.97 -11.83 7.86
N ALA A 83 -14.54 -13.07 7.63
CA ALA A 83 -13.29 -13.58 8.20
C ALA A 83 -12.09 -12.72 7.78
N THR A 84 -11.97 -12.38 6.49
CA THR A 84 -10.86 -11.54 5.99
C THR A 84 -10.89 -10.13 6.55
N ILE A 85 -12.08 -9.53 6.71
CA ILE A 85 -12.24 -8.20 7.33
C ILE A 85 -11.79 -8.26 8.78
N LEU A 86 -12.24 -9.25 9.56
CA LEU A 86 -11.83 -9.41 10.95
C LEU A 86 -10.32 -9.64 11.07
N SER A 87 -9.74 -10.47 10.21
CA SER A 87 -8.29 -10.69 10.15
C SER A 87 -7.53 -9.40 9.81
N ALA A 88 -8.04 -8.59 8.88
CA ALA A 88 -7.43 -7.30 8.53
C ALA A 88 -7.50 -6.30 9.70
N PHE A 89 -8.62 -6.25 10.42
CA PHE A 89 -8.77 -5.43 11.63
C PHE A 89 -7.78 -5.86 12.72
N LEU A 90 -7.72 -7.16 13.03
CA LEU A 90 -6.76 -7.70 14.01
C LEU A 90 -5.32 -7.40 13.60
N GLY A 91 -4.97 -7.61 12.33
CA GLY A 91 -3.65 -7.29 11.79
C GLY A 91 -3.31 -5.80 11.92
N THR A 92 -4.29 -4.90 11.73
CA THR A 92 -4.10 -3.46 11.89
C THR A 92 -3.88 -3.07 13.35
N LEU A 93 -4.59 -3.70 14.30
CA LEU A 93 -4.39 -3.46 15.73
C LEU A 93 -2.98 -3.89 16.17
N ILE A 94 -2.55 -5.09 15.76
CA ILE A 94 -1.19 -5.58 16.02
C ILE A 94 -0.16 -4.68 15.35
N GLY A 95 -0.43 -4.27 14.10
CA GLY A 95 0.42 -3.38 13.33
C GLY A 95 0.61 -2.02 14.00
N LYS A 96 -0.45 -1.45 14.59
CA LYS A 96 -0.38 -0.21 15.38
C LYS A 96 0.57 -0.38 16.58
N TRP A 97 0.41 -1.45 17.35
CA TRP A 97 1.27 -1.72 18.50
C TRP A 97 2.75 -1.92 18.08
N LEU A 98 2.98 -2.66 17.00
CA LEU A 98 4.32 -2.86 16.45
C LEU A 98 4.93 -1.54 15.94
N LEU A 99 4.11 -0.69 15.31
CA LEU A 99 4.56 0.60 14.79
C LEU A 99 5.12 1.47 15.91
N ASP A 100 4.51 1.48 17.09
CA ASP A 100 4.95 2.28 18.24
C ASP A 100 6.34 1.86 18.73
N ILE A 101 6.62 0.55 18.75
CA ILE A 101 7.88 -0.03 19.25
C ILE A 101 9.04 0.11 18.25
N VAL A 102 8.73 0.10 16.95
CA VAL A 102 9.75 0.08 15.89
C VAL A 102 10.37 1.48 15.67
N THR A 103 11.69 1.54 15.54
CA THR A 103 12.40 2.80 15.22
C THR A 103 12.21 3.19 13.75
N LEU A 104 12.27 4.49 13.42
CA LEU A 104 12.13 4.97 12.03
C LEU A 104 13.12 4.31 11.05
N GLY A 105 14.36 4.07 11.50
CA GLY A 105 15.39 3.40 10.69
C GLY A 105 15.11 1.92 10.45
N ALA A 106 14.54 1.22 11.43
CA ALA A 106 14.09 -0.16 11.25
C ALA A 106 12.85 -0.22 10.32
N PHE A 107 11.87 0.66 10.56
CA PHE A 107 10.67 0.78 9.71
C PHE A 107 11.02 0.95 8.23
N ARG A 108 11.88 1.92 7.91
CA ARG A 108 12.29 2.17 6.52
C ARG A 108 13.02 0.98 5.88
N ARG A 109 13.88 0.28 6.65
CA ARG A 109 14.57 -0.92 6.16
C ARG A 109 13.59 -2.06 5.87
N VAL A 110 12.61 -2.27 6.74
CA VAL A 110 11.57 -3.29 6.54
C VAL A 110 10.74 -2.97 5.29
N VAL A 111 10.22 -1.74 5.17
CA VAL A 111 9.42 -1.36 4.00
C VAL A 111 10.23 -1.47 2.70
N ALA A 112 11.47 -0.96 2.68
CA ALA A 112 12.33 -1.06 1.50
C ALA A 112 12.66 -2.52 1.16
N GLY A 113 12.94 -3.36 2.16
CA GLY A 113 13.15 -4.79 1.99
C GLY A 113 11.92 -5.47 1.39
N SER A 114 10.72 -5.18 1.90
CA SER A 114 9.46 -5.72 1.38
C SER A 114 9.23 -5.32 -0.08
N VAL A 115 9.52 -4.06 -0.45
CA VAL A 115 9.41 -3.59 -1.85
C VAL A 115 10.35 -4.37 -2.76
N VAL A 116 11.60 -4.60 -2.34
CA VAL A 116 12.57 -5.39 -3.13
C VAL A 116 12.10 -6.85 -3.27
N ILE A 117 11.61 -7.45 -2.19
CA ILE A 117 11.10 -8.83 -2.21
C ILE A 117 9.93 -8.95 -3.19
N VAL A 118 8.97 -8.02 -3.15
CA VAL A 118 7.86 -7.98 -4.09
C VAL A 118 8.35 -7.80 -5.53
N GLY A 119 9.30 -6.90 -5.77
CA GLY A 119 9.89 -6.69 -7.09
C GLY A 119 10.58 -7.94 -7.65
N ILE A 120 11.32 -8.67 -6.81
CA ILE A 120 11.96 -9.94 -7.19
C ILE A 120 10.90 -11.01 -7.47
N ALA A 121 9.87 -11.12 -6.63
CA ALA A 121 8.79 -12.08 -6.82
C ALA A 121 8.07 -11.86 -8.16
N MET A 122 7.82 -10.60 -8.53
CA MET A 122 7.25 -10.24 -9.83
C MET A 122 8.20 -10.57 -11.00
N ALA A 123 9.49 -10.30 -10.85
CA ALA A 123 10.49 -10.60 -11.89
C ALA A 123 10.62 -12.10 -12.16
N MET A 124 10.42 -12.94 -11.14
CA MET A 124 10.42 -14.40 -11.27
C MET A 124 9.05 -14.96 -11.69
N ALA A 125 8.04 -14.12 -11.94
CA ALA A 125 6.67 -14.51 -12.24
C ALA A 125 6.04 -15.42 -11.16
N LEU A 126 6.44 -15.25 -9.90
CA LEU A 126 5.82 -15.95 -8.76
C LEU A 126 4.45 -15.34 -8.41
N ILE A 127 4.29 -14.06 -8.73
CA ILE A 127 3.09 -13.23 -8.51
C ILE A 127 3.02 -12.24 -9.67
#